data_AF-A0A1C5MD24-F1
#
_entry.id   AF-A0A1C5MD24-F1
#
_cell.length_a   1.000
_cell.length_b   1.000
_cell.length_c   1.000
_cell.angle_alpha   90.00
_cell.angle_beta   90.00
_cell.angle_gamma   90.00
#
_symmetry.space_group_name_H-M   'P 1'
#
loop_
_entity.id
_entity.type
_entity.pdbx_description
1 polymer ?
#
loop_
_entity_poly.entity_id
_entity_poly.type
_entity_poly.pdbx_seq_one_letter_code
_entity_poly.pdbx_strand_id
1 'polypeptide(L)'
;MRKNKFEFIIDPEFQSQIPALTDEEFQQLEENILSEREVLSPLIVWGNILVDGHNRYKILQQHPEIPYTTRSISCTCETREDVLAWICKHQLGRRNLTPEQKKFLIGKQYHSEKSTRGGNHGNQYTPVANCQIDNLPSVENTTERIAKENNVSPSFVIRAEQFMKTVELMEKYCPGIQEEILSGKLKLSQREATIIRGTPTEALPTVVSTWREEKLNGKPDDSADTYENLELLSKVAENNFSTAATSKIQTADPLSENRPFISSGKRSTELQTIRELGEKMATVDHVADAGGMFSEINGASDSFIFRLEQCFALYPDFLTNVEIEAKVIAALQKAESYIVHLKEQHRQHLLETANSQ
;
A
#
# COMPACT_ATOMS: atom_id res chain seq x y z
N MET A 1 -20.66 -33.42 35.57
CA MET A 1 -19.78 -32.67 34.64
C MET A 1 -20.63 -32.28 33.44
N ARG A 2 -20.84 -30.98 33.21
CA ARG A 2 -21.66 -30.52 32.07
C ARG A 2 -20.90 -30.87 30.79
N LYS A 3 -21.46 -31.78 30.00
CA LYS A 3 -21.04 -32.00 28.61
C LYS A 3 -21.38 -30.72 27.87
N ASN A 4 -20.45 -29.76 27.84
CA ASN A 4 -20.56 -28.59 26.98
C ASN A 4 -20.33 -29.07 25.55
N LYS A 5 -21.31 -29.75 24.96
CA LYS A 5 -21.30 -30.08 23.54
C LYS A 5 -21.81 -28.85 22.81
N PHE A 6 -20.96 -27.82 22.71
CA PHE A 6 -21.27 -26.68 21.86
C PHE A 6 -20.91 -27.05 20.42
N GLU A 7 -21.95 -27.14 19.59
CA GLU A 7 -21.79 -27.18 18.14
C GLU A 7 -21.58 -25.73 17.68
N PHE A 8 -20.36 -25.42 17.26
CA PHE A 8 -20.02 -24.08 16.76
C PHE A 8 -20.22 -24.05 15.26
N ILE A 9 -20.78 -22.95 14.77
CA ILE A 9 -20.87 -22.67 13.35
C ILE A 9 -19.49 -22.24 12.87
N ILE A 10 -19.00 -22.90 11.82
CA ILE A 10 -17.75 -22.50 11.16
C ILE A 10 -18.09 -21.51 10.06
N ASP A 11 -17.55 -20.31 10.20
CA ASP A 11 -17.65 -19.28 9.19
C ASP A 11 -16.45 -19.36 8.24
N PRO A 12 -16.65 -19.65 6.94
CA PRO A 12 -15.55 -19.78 5.99
C PRO A 12 -14.69 -18.52 5.89
N GLU A 13 -15.28 -17.34 6.04
CA GLU A 13 -14.54 -16.07 5.96
C GLU A 13 -13.60 -15.93 7.15
N PHE A 14 -14.07 -16.19 8.37
CA PHE A 14 -13.25 -16.12 9.58
C PHE A 14 -12.15 -17.17 9.57
N GLN A 15 -12.48 -18.39 9.15
CA GLN A 15 -11.51 -19.48 9.02
C GLN A 15 -10.40 -19.11 8.03
N SER A 16 -10.75 -18.51 6.88
CA SER A 16 -9.77 -18.11 5.85
C SER A 16 -8.81 -16.99 6.27
N GLN A 17 -9.13 -16.23 7.33
CA GLN A 17 -8.23 -15.20 7.85
C GLN A 17 -7.07 -15.77 8.66
N ILE A 18 -7.17 -17.04 9.09
CA ILE A 18 -6.14 -17.72 9.87
C ILE A 18 -5.41 -18.67 8.93
N PRO A 19 -4.08 -18.54 8.75
CA PRO A 19 -3.31 -19.50 7.97
C PRO A 19 -3.57 -20.94 8.45
N ALA A 20 -3.85 -21.85 7.51
CA ALA A 20 -3.98 -23.26 7.84
C ALA A 20 -2.64 -23.79 8.37
N LEU A 21 -2.71 -24.71 9.34
CA LEU A 21 -1.52 -25.45 9.80
C LEU A 21 -1.16 -26.48 8.75
N THR A 22 0.13 -26.81 8.63
CA THR A 22 0.54 -27.98 7.85
C THR A 22 0.06 -29.26 8.56
N ASP A 23 0.07 -30.38 7.84
CA ASP A 23 -0.35 -31.67 8.41
C ASP A 23 0.54 -32.07 9.60
N GLU A 24 1.85 -31.78 9.53
CA GLU A 24 2.79 -32.03 10.63
C GLU A 24 2.50 -31.14 11.84
N GLU A 25 2.26 -29.84 11.62
CA GLU A 25 1.90 -28.91 12.70
C GLU A 25 0.57 -29.28 13.35
N PHE A 26 -0.39 -29.76 12.56
CA PHE A 26 -1.67 -30.25 13.05
C PHE A 26 -1.50 -31.51 13.90
N GLN A 27 -0.70 -32.48 13.45
CA GLN A 27 -0.40 -33.70 14.22
C GLN A 27 0.30 -33.35 15.54
N GLN A 28 1.28 -32.46 15.51
CA GLN A 28 1.97 -32.03 16.73
C GLN A 28 1.00 -31.35 17.72
N LEU A 29 0.06 -30.53 17.21
CA LEU A 29 -0.99 -29.93 18.02
C LEU A 29 -1.92 -30.99 18.63
N GLU A 30 -2.29 -32.00 17.86
CA GLU A 30 -3.11 -33.13 18.34
C GLU A 30 -2.40 -33.90 19.45
N GLU A 31 -1.13 -34.29 19.24
CA GLU A 31 -0.33 -34.97 20.26
C GLU A 31 -0.25 -34.17 21.56
N ASN A 32 -0.02 -32.86 21.47
CA ASN A 32 0.05 -31.98 22.64
C ASN A 32 -1.28 -31.91 23.41
N ILE A 33 -2.40 -31.86 22.70
CA ILE A 33 -3.74 -31.84 23.33
C ILE A 33 -4.05 -33.19 23.97
N LEU A 34 -3.67 -34.29 23.34
CA LEU A 34 -3.87 -35.64 23.86
C LEU A 34 -2.98 -35.92 25.08
N SER A 35 -1.75 -35.43 25.09
CA SER A 35 -0.82 -35.61 26.22
C SER A 35 -1.27 -34.83 27.46
N GLU A 36 -1.67 -33.58 27.28
CA GLU A 36 -2.15 -32.71 28.37
C GLU A 36 -3.57 -33.06 28.81
N ARG A 37 -4.34 -33.74 27.95
CA ARG A 37 -5.78 -34.05 28.13
C ARG A 37 -6.66 -32.84 28.40
N GLU A 38 -6.21 -31.65 27.99
CA GLU A 38 -6.94 -30.40 28.12
C GLU A 38 -6.50 -29.43 27.01
N VAL A 39 -7.42 -28.61 26.53
CA VAL A 39 -7.08 -27.52 25.62
C VAL A 39 -6.68 -26.29 26.44
N LEU A 40 -5.37 -26.04 26.54
CA LEU A 40 -4.79 -24.94 27.34
C LEU A 40 -5.28 -23.55 26.92
N SER A 41 -5.40 -23.33 25.61
CA SER A 41 -5.88 -22.04 25.07
C SER A 41 -7.38 -22.12 24.80
N PRO A 42 -8.21 -21.20 25.30
CA PRO A 42 -9.66 -21.24 25.09
C PRO A 42 -10.01 -21.11 23.60
N LEU A 43 -11.13 -21.71 23.19
CA LEU A 43 -11.76 -21.44 21.90
C LEU A 43 -12.39 -20.04 21.93
N ILE A 44 -12.14 -19.23 20.90
CA ILE A 44 -12.69 -17.88 20.82
C ILE A 44 -13.97 -17.91 19.99
N VAL A 45 -15.05 -17.36 20.53
CA VAL A 45 -16.38 -17.43 19.91
C VAL A 45 -17.05 -16.07 19.85
N TRP A 46 -17.87 -15.86 18.83
CA TRP A 46 -18.77 -14.72 18.71
C TRP A 46 -20.19 -15.26 18.55
N GLY A 47 -21.00 -15.14 19.62
CA GLY A 47 -22.26 -15.87 19.72
C GLY A 47 -22.05 -17.38 19.65
N ASN A 48 -22.55 -18.01 18.59
CA ASN A 48 -22.36 -19.43 18.28
C ASN A 48 -21.36 -19.70 17.14
N ILE A 49 -20.69 -18.66 16.63
CA ILE A 49 -19.71 -18.77 15.54
C ILE A 49 -18.30 -18.90 16.13
N LEU A 50 -17.52 -19.85 15.61
CA LEU A 50 -16.12 -20.00 15.98
C LEU A 50 -15.27 -18.92 15.29
N VAL A 51 -14.48 -18.18 16.08
CA VAL A 51 -13.64 -17.07 15.59
C VAL A 51 -12.18 -17.49 15.53
N ASP A 52 -11.67 -18.13 16.58
CA ASP A 52 -10.30 -18.67 16.63
C ASP A 52 -10.26 -20.01 17.36
N GLY A 53 -9.35 -20.87 16.93
CA GLY A 53 -9.24 -22.25 17.43
C GLY A 53 -9.87 -23.30 16.53
N HIS A 54 -10.06 -23.03 15.24
CA HIS A 54 -10.58 -23.98 14.24
C HIS A 54 -9.87 -25.35 14.27
N ASN A 55 -8.53 -25.37 14.32
CA ASN A 55 -7.75 -26.61 14.36
C ASN A 55 -7.95 -27.37 15.69
N ARG A 56 -7.98 -26.66 16.82
CA ARG A 56 -8.28 -27.24 18.14
C ARG A 56 -9.68 -27.82 18.17
N TYR A 57 -10.65 -27.12 17.59
CA TYR A 57 -12.04 -27.59 17.52
C TYR A 57 -12.17 -28.85 16.66
N LYS A 58 -11.44 -28.95 15.55
CA LYS A 58 -11.40 -30.17 14.72
C LYS A 58 -10.88 -31.39 15.50
N ILE A 59 -9.86 -31.20 16.33
CA ILE A 59 -9.33 -32.26 17.22
C ILE A 59 -10.35 -32.62 18.30
N LEU A 60 -11.00 -31.62 18.92
CA LEU A 60 -12.06 -31.86 19.92
C LEU A 60 -13.29 -32.58 19.36
N GLN A 61 -13.59 -32.44 18.06
CA GLN A 61 -14.65 -33.21 17.41
C GLN A 61 -14.30 -34.71 17.31
N GLN A 62 -13.02 -35.04 17.20
CA GLN A 62 -12.51 -36.42 17.19
C GLN A 62 -12.39 -36.98 18.62
N HIS A 63 -12.07 -36.12 19.60
CA HIS A 63 -11.84 -36.47 21.00
C HIS A 63 -12.79 -35.70 21.94
N PRO A 64 -14.10 -36.03 21.96
CA PRO A 64 -15.13 -35.28 22.70
C PRO A 64 -15.02 -35.37 24.22
N GLU A 65 -14.17 -36.25 24.75
CA GLU A 65 -13.87 -36.40 26.16
C GLU A 65 -12.96 -35.30 26.72
N ILE A 66 -12.25 -34.58 25.84
CA ILE A 66 -11.26 -33.58 26.25
C ILE A 66 -11.98 -32.30 26.71
N PRO A 67 -11.76 -31.83 27.95
CA PRO A 67 -12.29 -30.58 28.42
C PRO A 67 -11.68 -29.39 27.68
N TYR A 68 -12.51 -28.37 27.47
CA TYR A 68 -12.09 -27.11 26.86
C TYR A 68 -12.84 -25.93 27.48
N THR A 69 -12.25 -24.75 27.35
CA THR A 69 -12.84 -23.49 27.77
C THR A 69 -13.14 -22.62 26.55
N THR A 70 -14.15 -21.75 26.67
CA THR A 70 -14.56 -20.83 25.60
C THR A 70 -14.50 -19.40 26.10
N ARG A 71 -13.97 -18.49 25.28
CA ARG A 71 -13.99 -17.05 25.54
C ARG A 71 -14.84 -16.37 24.47
N SER A 72 -15.89 -15.67 24.91
CA SER A 72 -16.73 -14.87 24.01
C SER A 72 -16.12 -13.49 23.78
N ILE A 73 -16.15 -13.02 22.53
CA ILE A 73 -15.78 -11.65 22.12
C ILE A 73 -17.00 -10.79 21.76
N SER A 74 -18.22 -11.29 21.97
CA SER A 74 -19.46 -10.56 21.66
C SER A 74 -19.64 -9.27 22.46
N CYS A 75 -18.91 -9.08 23.56
CA CYS A 75 -18.91 -7.83 24.31
C CYS A 75 -17.98 -6.75 23.73
N THR A 76 -17.10 -7.09 22.79
CA THR A 76 -16.13 -6.17 22.18
C THR A 76 -16.33 -5.97 20.68
N CYS A 77 -17.05 -6.86 20.02
CA CYS A 77 -17.30 -6.84 18.58
C CYS A 77 -18.80 -6.90 18.32
N GLU A 78 -19.35 -5.85 17.73
CA GLU A 78 -20.79 -5.74 17.44
C GLU A 78 -21.09 -6.16 16.00
N THR A 79 -20.18 -5.87 15.08
CA THR A 79 -20.33 -6.18 13.65
C THR A 79 -19.43 -7.31 13.21
N ARG A 80 -19.74 -7.90 12.04
CA ARG A 80 -18.91 -8.94 11.42
C ARG A 80 -17.51 -8.40 11.08
N GLU A 81 -17.46 -7.15 10.63
CA GLU A 81 -16.24 -6.45 10.26
C GLU A 81 -15.35 -6.20 11.49
N ASP A 82 -15.94 -5.93 12.66
CA ASP A 82 -15.20 -5.83 13.92
C ASP A 82 -14.56 -7.17 14.31
N VAL A 83 -15.25 -8.28 14.05
CA VAL A 83 -14.70 -9.63 14.27
C VAL A 83 -13.53 -9.90 13.33
N LEU A 84 -13.62 -9.52 12.05
CA LEU A 84 -12.51 -9.63 11.09
C LEU A 84 -11.29 -8.79 11.52
N ALA A 85 -11.52 -7.55 11.94
CA ALA A 85 -10.48 -6.68 12.46
C ALA A 85 -9.83 -7.29 13.73
N TRP A 86 -10.65 -7.86 14.62
CA TRP A 86 -10.17 -8.56 15.82
C TRP A 86 -9.30 -9.76 15.48
N ILE A 87 -9.71 -10.60 14.52
CA ILE A 87 -8.92 -11.76 14.07
C ILE A 87 -7.56 -11.28 13.56
N CYS A 88 -7.54 -10.28 12.67
CA CYS A 88 -6.29 -9.75 12.10
C CYS A 88 -5.36 -9.21 13.20
N LYS A 89 -5.90 -8.42 14.14
CA LYS A 89 -5.16 -7.88 15.28
C LYS A 89 -4.59 -8.97 16.18
N HIS A 90 -5.38 -10.01 16.46
CA HIS A 90 -4.93 -11.14 17.26
C HIS A 90 -3.81 -11.93 16.56
N GLN A 91 -3.86 -12.08 15.24
CA GLN A 91 -2.77 -12.69 14.46
C GLN A 91 -1.51 -11.82 14.48
N LEU A 92 -1.63 -10.49 14.33
CA LEU A 92 -0.51 -9.55 14.35
C LEU A 92 0.28 -9.54 15.67
N GLY A 93 -0.32 -10.00 16.77
CA GLY A 93 0.35 -10.18 18.06
C GLY A 93 1.29 -11.39 18.13
N ARG A 94 1.31 -12.27 17.11
CA ARG A 94 2.19 -13.45 17.07
C ARG A 94 3.63 -13.02 16.76
N ARG A 95 4.59 -13.60 17.50
CA ARG A 95 6.03 -13.27 17.38
C ARG A 95 6.70 -13.88 16.14
N ASN A 96 6.07 -14.84 15.49
CA ASN A 96 6.66 -15.65 14.40
C ASN A 96 6.04 -15.33 13.03
N LEU A 97 5.68 -14.07 12.77
CA LEU A 97 5.18 -13.66 11.45
C LEU A 97 6.33 -13.23 10.54
N THR A 98 6.30 -13.67 9.28
CA THR A 98 7.17 -13.11 8.25
C THR A 98 6.82 -11.63 8.00
N PRO A 99 7.77 -10.80 7.52
CA PRO A 99 7.47 -9.42 7.13
C PRO A 99 6.30 -9.31 6.14
N GLU A 100 6.19 -10.26 5.22
CA GLU A 100 5.16 -10.38 4.19
C GLU A 100 3.80 -10.71 4.81
N GLN A 101 3.74 -11.68 5.73
CA GLN A 101 2.54 -12.00 6.51
C GLN A 101 2.08 -10.81 7.34
N LYS A 102 3.00 -10.14 8.04
CA LYS A 102 2.69 -8.95 8.83
C LYS A 102 2.10 -7.85 7.95
N LYS A 103 2.72 -7.59 6.79
CA LYS A 103 2.23 -6.61 5.82
C LYS A 103 0.83 -6.97 5.30
N PHE A 104 0.61 -8.24 4.94
CA PHE A 104 -0.69 -8.71 4.46
C PHE A 104 -1.79 -8.54 5.51
N LEU A 105 -1.54 -8.94 6.76
CA LEU A 105 -2.49 -8.82 7.87
C LEU A 105 -2.80 -7.35 8.23
N ILE A 106 -1.81 -6.46 8.21
CA ILE A 106 -2.04 -5.01 8.39
C ILE A 106 -2.96 -4.48 7.29
N GLY A 107 -2.75 -4.90 6.05
CA GLY A 107 -3.60 -4.55 4.92
C GLY A 107 -5.05 -5.01 5.11
N LYS A 108 -5.24 -6.25 5.60
CA LYS A 108 -6.57 -6.79 5.93
C LYS A 108 -7.26 -6.03 7.08
N GLN A 109 -6.54 -5.77 8.17
CA GLN A 109 -7.08 -4.97 9.29
C GLN A 109 -7.54 -3.59 8.81
N TYR A 110 -6.74 -2.91 8.00
CA TYR A 110 -7.13 -1.61 7.47
C TYR A 110 -8.34 -1.72 6.53
N HIS A 111 -8.38 -2.74 5.67
CA HIS A 111 -9.48 -2.94 4.74
C HIS A 111 -10.82 -3.23 5.44
N SER A 112 -10.81 -3.99 6.54
CA SER A 112 -12.02 -4.22 7.35
C SER A 112 -12.43 -2.96 8.11
N GLU A 113 -11.51 -2.32 8.84
CA GLU A 113 -11.83 -1.19 9.72
C GLU A 113 -12.26 0.08 8.95
N LYS A 114 -11.71 0.31 7.75
CA LYS A 114 -12.11 1.44 6.92
C LYS A 114 -13.54 1.29 6.38
N SER A 115 -14.00 0.06 6.19
CA SER A 115 -15.32 -0.25 5.65
C SER A 115 -16.40 -0.05 6.72
N THR A 116 -16.10 -0.33 7.99
CA THR A 116 -17.01 -0.11 9.13
C THR A 116 -17.17 1.36 9.51
N ARG A 117 -16.13 2.19 9.32
CA ARG A 117 -16.11 3.61 9.72
C ARG A 117 -16.41 4.59 8.59
N GLY A 118 -16.75 4.10 7.40
CA GLY A 118 -16.96 4.89 6.19
C GLY A 118 -18.30 5.62 6.16
N GLY A 119 -18.39 6.79 6.82
CA GLY A 119 -19.61 7.60 6.74
C GLY A 119 -19.61 8.91 7.51
N ASN A 120 -18.53 9.69 7.51
CA ASN A 120 -18.61 11.14 7.72
C ASN A 120 -17.26 11.80 7.40
N HIS A 121 -16.92 11.88 6.12
CA HIS A 121 -16.05 12.95 5.66
C HIS A 121 -17.00 14.10 5.35
N GLY A 122 -17.23 14.96 6.34
CA GLY A 122 -17.85 16.27 6.08
C GLY A 122 -17.12 16.88 4.89
N ASN A 123 -17.88 17.20 3.85
CA ASN A 123 -17.31 17.87 2.69
C ASN A 123 -16.73 19.21 3.16
N GLN A 124 -15.67 19.68 2.49
CA GLN A 124 -15.07 21.00 2.77
C GLN A 124 -16.04 22.16 2.47
N TYR A 125 -17.27 21.86 2.04
CA TYR A 125 -18.32 22.82 1.66
C TYR A 125 -19.48 22.89 2.67
N THR A 126 -19.49 22.09 3.74
CA THR A 126 -20.34 22.33 4.91
C THR A 126 -19.56 23.23 5.86
N PRO A 127 -19.99 24.49 6.07
CA PRO A 127 -19.46 25.30 7.15
C PRO A 127 -20.01 24.71 8.44
N VAL A 128 -19.32 23.71 8.98
CA VAL A 128 -19.41 23.42 10.41
C VAL A 128 -18.90 24.69 11.06
N ALA A 129 -19.78 25.39 11.76
CA ALA A 129 -19.50 26.66 12.38
C ALA A 129 -18.14 26.62 13.07
N ASN A 130 -17.28 27.60 12.74
CA ASN A 130 -16.08 27.92 13.48
C ASN A 130 -16.43 28.13 14.96
N CYS A 131 -16.38 27.07 15.74
CA CYS A 131 -16.15 27.13 17.17
C CYS A 131 -14.76 26.52 17.38
N GLN A 132 -13.77 27.40 17.56
CA GLN A 132 -12.49 27.02 18.14
C GLN A 132 -12.77 26.39 19.50
N ILE A 133 -12.76 25.05 19.55
CA ILE A 133 -12.65 24.30 20.79
C ILE A 133 -11.30 23.59 20.69
N ASP A 134 -10.26 24.25 21.18
CA ASP A 134 -8.85 23.79 21.21
C ASP A 134 -8.61 22.58 22.14
N ASN A 135 -9.63 21.76 22.42
CA ASN A 135 -9.52 20.61 23.32
C ASN A 135 -10.47 19.45 22.95
N LEU A 136 -10.73 19.22 21.67
CA LEU A 136 -11.30 17.94 21.24
C LEU A 136 -10.13 17.05 20.77
N PRO A 137 -9.90 15.86 21.36
CA PRO A 137 -8.89 14.96 20.84
C PRO A 137 -9.25 14.67 19.38
N SER A 138 -8.32 14.98 18.47
CA SER A 138 -8.43 14.60 17.07
C SER A 138 -8.88 13.13 17.03
N VAL A 139 -10.02 12.85 16.39
CA VAL A 139 -10.47 11.48 16.19
C VAL A 139 -9.38 10.82 15.35
N GLU A 140 -8.54 10.01 16.00
CA GLU A 140 -7.36 9.40 15.38
C GLU A 140 -7.79 8.69 14.09
N ASN A 141 -7.17 9.06 12.96
CA ASN A 141 -7.50 8.45 11.69
C ASN A 141 -7.27 6.93 11.80
N THR A 142 -8.15 6.12 11.21
CA THR A 142 -7.99 4.66 11.17
C THR A 142 -6.58 4.25 10.70
N THR A 143 -5.99 4.96 9.74
CA THR A 143 -4.61 4.72 9.31
C THR A 143 -3.58 5.00 10.40
N GLU A 144 -3.75 6.09 11.15
CA GLU A 144 -2.82 6.53 12.20
C GLU A 144 -2.87 5.58 13.41
N ARG A 145 -4.07 5.16 13.80
CA ARG A 145 -4.27 4.19 14.88
C ARG A 145 -3.60 2.85 14.55
N ILE A 146 -3.88 2.28 13.38
CA ILE A 146 -3.28 0.99 12.96
C ILE A 146 -1.75 1.12 12.87
N ALA A 147 -1.26 2.24 12.34
CA ALA A 147 0.16 2.54 12.24
C ALA A 147 0.83 2.54 13.63
N LYS A 148 0.23 3.21 14.61
CA LYS A 148 0.70 3.27 16.00
C LYS A 148 0.64 1.89 16.68
N GLU A 149 -0.46 1.17 16.54
CA GLU A 149 -0.63 -0.18 17.10
C GLU A 149 0.44 -1.16 16.60
N ASN A 150 0.85 -1.04 15.34
CA ASN A 150 1.80 -1.94 14.69
C ASN A 150 3.24 -1.41 14.62
N ASN A 151 3.50 -0.21 15.14
CA ASN A 151 4.77 0.52 15.05
C ASN A 151 5.26 0.71 13.60
N VAL A 152 4.36 1.11 12.70
CA VAL A 152 4.64 1.39 11.27
C VAL A 152 4.19 2.80 10.90
N SER A 153 4.56 3.28 9.70
CA SER A 153 4.09 4.58 9.20
C SER A 153 2.67 4.50 8.62
N PRO A 154 1.87 5.57 8.63
CA PRO A 154 0.56 5.59 7.97
C PRO A 154 0.65 5.23 6.47
N SER A 155 1.67 5.70 5.76
CA SER A 155 1.92 5.35 4.35
C SER A 155 2.24 3.86 4.15
N PHE A 156 2.79 3.19 5.17
CA PHE A 156 2.98 1.74 5.13
C PHE A 156 1.63 1.01 5.19
N VAL A 157 0.68 1.48 6.01
CA VAL A 157 -0.67 0.87 6.12
C VAL A 157 -1.40 0.92 4.76
N ILE A 158 -1.34 2.06 4.06
CA ILE A 158 -1.95 2.20 2.72
C ILE A 158 -1.28 1.24 1.71
N ARG A 159 0.06 1.17 1.71
CA ARG A 159 0.80 0.23 0.85
C ARG A 159 0.53 -1.23 1.20
N ALA A 160 0.31 -1.53 2.48
CA ALA A 160 -0.04 -2.85 2.96
C ALA A 160 -1.41 -3.30 2.42
N GLU A 161 -2.39 -2.40 2.35
CA GLU A 161 -3.68 -2.68 1.70
C GLU A 161 -3.50 -2.98 0.22
N GLN A 162 -2.73 -2.15 -0.49
CA GLN A 162 -2.45 -2.36 -1.91
C GLN A 162 -1.77 -3.71 -2.17
N PHE A 163 -0.80 -4.08 -1.32
CA PHE A 163 -0.13 -5.37 -1.37
C PHE A 163 -1.11 -6.51 -1.16
N MET A 164 -1.94 -6.44 -0.12
CA MET A 164 -2.99 -7.43 0.17
C MET A 164 -3.91 -7.64 -1.03
N LYS A 165 -4.45 -6.56 -1.62
CA LYS A 165 -5.33 -6.64 -2.80
C LYS A 165 -4.65 -7.30 -3.99
N THR A 166 -3.37 -7.01 -4.22
CA THR A 166 -2.61 -7.64 -5.30
C THR A 166 -2.44 -9.14 -5.04
N VAL A 167 -2.09 -9.54 -3.83
CA VAL A 167 -1.89 -10.95 -3.48
C VAL A 167 -3.21 -11.73 -3.61
N GLU A 168 -4.32 -11.19 -3.13
CA GLU A 168 -5.64 -11.81 -3.28
C GLU A 168 -6.07 -11.90 -4.76
N LEU A 169 -5.74 -10.89 -5.57
CA LEU A 169 -5.97 -10.91 -7.01
C LEU A 169 -5.14 -12.01 -7.70
N MET A 170 -3.87 -12.16 -7.31
CA MET A 170 -2.97 -13.19 -7.86
C MET A 170 -3.46 -14.59 -7.48
N GLU A 171 -3.88 -14.80 -6.23
CA GLU A 171 -4.42 -16.08 -5.74
C GLU A 171 -5.67 -16.51 -6.53
N LYS A 172 -6.52 -15.55 -6.90
CA LYS A 172 -7.72 -15.81 -7.71
C LYS A 172 -7.40 -16.46 -9.07
N TYR A 173 -6.27 -16.12 -9.68
CA TYR A 173 -5.88 -16.62 -11.01
C TYR A 173 -4.84 -17.73 -10.96
N CYS A 174 -4.00 -17.75 -9.92
CA CYS A 174 -2.97 -18.75 -9.70
C CYS A 174 -3.02 -19.23 -8.24
N PRO A 175 -3.82 -20.26 -7.92
CA PRO A 175 -3.93 -20.77 -6.57
C PRO A 175 -2.58 -21.24 -6.00
N GLY A 176 -2.35 -20.96 -4.72
CA GLY A 176 -1.12 -21.29 -3.99
C GLY A 176 -0.04 -20.22 -4.04
N ILE A 177 -0.16 -19.20 -4.90
CA ILE A 177 0.82 -18.12 -5.00
C ILE A 177 0.84 -17.23 -3.74
N GLN A 178 -0.31 -17.08 -3.07
CA GLN A 178 -0.39 -16.36 -1.81
C GLN A 178 0.48 -17.02 -0.75
N GLU A 179 0.42 -18.34 -0.62
CA GLU A 179 1.23 -19.07 0.36
C GLU A 179 2.73 -18.92 0.07
N GLU A 180 3.13 -18.97 -1.20
CA GLU A 180 4.52 -18.76 -1.61
C GLU A 180 5.03 -17.35 -1.32
N ILE A 181 4.20 -16.33 -1.53
CA ILE A 181 4.55 -14.94 -1.20
C ILE A 181 4.60 -14.74 0.31
N LEU A 182 3.61 -15.22 1.05
CA LEU A 182 3.52 -15.03 2.50
C LEU A 182 4.57 -15.83 3.27
N SER A 183 4.98 -17.00 2.77
CA SER A 183 6.09 -17.77 3.32
C SER A 183 7.46 -17.15 3.02
N GLY A 184 7.52 -16.15 2.14
CA GLY A 184 8.77 -15.50 1.72
C GLY A 184 9.55 -16.28 0.65
N LYS A 185 9.00 -17.37 0.11
CA LYS A 185 9.58 -18.09 -1.05
C LYS A 185 9.66 -17.18 -2.28
N LEU A 186 8.63 -16.35 -2.47
CA LEU A 186 8.56 -15.35 -3.52
C LEU A 186 8.51 -13.94 -2.91
N LYS A 187 9.40 -13.06 -3.34
CA LYS A 187 9.37 -11.64 -2.96
C LYS A 187 8.66 -10.82 -4.03
N LEU A 188 7.51 -10.24 -3.65
CA LEU A 188 6.74 -9.33 -4.49
C LEU A 188 7.09 -7.87 -4.15
N SER A 189 7.79 -7.19 -5.07
CA SER A 189 8.13 -5.78 -4.92
C SER A 189 6.93 -4.86 -5.16
N GLN A 190 7.02 -3.62 -4.66
CA GLN A 190 5.97 -2.62 -4.88
C GLN A 190 5.75 -2.29 -6.35
N ARG A 191 6.81 -2.31 -7.17
CA ARG A 191 6.73 -2.02 -8.61
C ARG A 191 5.97 -3.12 -9.33
N GLU A 192 6.34 -4.37 -9.08
CA GLU A 192 5.65 -5.55 -9.63
C GLU A 192 4.18 -5.57 -9.21
N ALA A 193 3.89 -5.32 -7.93
CA ALA A 193 2.52 -5.26 -7.45
C ALA A 193 1.67 -4.18 -8.14
N THR A 194 2.30 -3.08 -8.57
CA THR A 194 1.64 -2.01 -9.30
C THR A 194 1.40 -2.39 -10.76
N ILE A 195 2.37 -3.03 -11.41
CA ILE A 195 2.23 -3.55 -12.79
C ILE A 195 1.11 -4.59 -12.86
N ILE A 196 1.07 -5.53 -11.91
CA ILE A 196 0.04 -6.58 -11.86
C ILE A 196 -1.36 -5.95 -11.71
N ARG A 197 -1.54 -4.94 -10.85
CA ARG A 197 -2.84 -4.25 -10.72
C ARG A 197 -3.23 -3.43 -11.96
N GLY A 198 -2.27 -2.90 -12.69
CA GLY A 198 -2.51 -2.15 -13.93
C GLY A 198 -2.72 -3.02 -15.16
N THR A 199 -2.52 -4.34 -15.05
CA THR A 199 -2.67 -5.28 -16.16
C THR A 199 -4.15 -5.58 -16.42
N PRO A 200 -4.62 -5.59 -17.68
CA PRO A 200 -5.99 -5.96 -18.02
C PRO A 200 -6.35 -7.36 -17.52
N THR A 201 -7.61 -7.53 -17.10
CA THR A 201 -8.09 -8.78 -16.46
C THR A 201 -7.84 -10.03 -17.29
N GLU A 202 -7.89 -9.92 -18.62
CA GLU A 202 -7.65 -11.01 -19.58
C GLU A 202 -6.19 -11.49 -19.58
N ALA A 203 -5.23 -10.59 -19.36
CA ALA A 203 -3.80 -10.89 -19.38
C ALA A 203 -3.26 -11.32 -18.00
N LEU A 204 -4.01 -11.10 -16.92
CA LEU A 204 -3.59 -11.42 -15.55
C LEU A 204 -3.14 -12.88 -15.35
N PRO A 205 -3.87 -13.91 -15.82
CA PRO A 205 -3.47 -15.31 -15.59
C PRO A 205 -2.11 -15.61 -16.18
N THR A 206 -1.84 -15.13 -17.39
CA THR A 206 -0.58 -15.31 -18.10
C THR A 206 0.54 -14.57 -17.38
N VAL A 207 0.36 -13.28 -17.09
CA VAL A 207 1.38 -12.44 -16.44
C VAL A 207 1.76 -12.96 -15.05
N VAL A 208 0.78 -13.41 -14.26
CA VAL A 208 1.04 -13.96 -12.92
C VAL A 208 1.79 -15.29 -13.01
N SER A 209 1.44 -16.14 -13.98
CA SER A 209 2.08 -17.44 -14.18
C SER A 209 3.53 -17.26 -14.66
N THR A 210 3.77 -16.40 -15.65
CA THR A 210 5.12 -16.08 -16.13
C THR A 210 5.96 -15.46 -15.02
N TRP A 211 5.39 -14.56 -14.22
CA TRP A 211 6.09 -13.96 -13.07
C TRP A 211 6.50 -15.01 -12.04
N ARG A 212 5.59 -15.95 -11.72
CA ARG A 212 5.89 -17.04 -10.77
C ARG A 212 7.05 -17.92 -11.27
N GLU A 213 7.03 -18.30 -12.55
CA GLU A 213 8.09 -19.08 -13.18
C GLU A 213 9.43 -18.33 -13.20
N GLU A 214 9.42 -17.04 -13.56
CA GLU A 214 10.63 -16.20 -13.56
C GLU A 214 11.25 -16.09 -12.16
N LYS A 215 10.43 -15.96 -11.12
CA LYS A 215 10.91 -15.87 -9.72
C LYS A 215 11.44 -17.19 -9.19
N LEU A 216 10.90 -18.32 -9.63
CA LEU A 216 11.40 -19.65 -9.26
C LEU A 216 12.72 -19.99 -10.00
N ASN A 217 12.88 -19.50 -11.24
CA ASN A 217 14.04 -19.79 -12.08
C ASN A 217 15.18 -18.77 -11.93
N GLY A 218 14.90 -17.56 -11.45
CA GLY A 218 15.90 -16.54 -11.17
C GLY A 218 16.77 -16.87 -9.96
N LYS A 219 18.06 -16.52 -10.00
CA LYS A 219 18.86 -16.43 -8.76
C LYS A 219 18.18 -15.46 -7.80
N PRO A 220 18.23 -15.70 -6.47
CA PRO A 220 17.66 -14.78 -5.50
C PRO A 220 18.31 -13.41 -5.71
N ASP A 221 17.53 -12.47 -6.24
CA ASP A 221 17.96 -11.10 -6.32
C ASP A 221 17.95 -10.55 -4.89
N ASP A 222 19.13 -10.55 -4.26
CA ASP A 222 19.38 -9.97 -2.93
C ASP A 222 19.16 -8.44 -2.91
N SER A 223 18.74 -7.83 -4.02
CA SER A 223 18.39 -6.42 -4.13
C SER A 223 16.96 -6.08 -3.64
N ALA A 224 16.34 -6.93 -2.81
CA ALA A 224 15.01 -6.67 -2.28
C ALA A 224 15.08 -5.97 -0.91
N ASP A 225 15.08 -4.64 -0.97
CA ASP A 225 14.76 -3.68 0.10
C ASP A 225 15.54 -3.85 1.41
N THR A 226 16.79 -3.39 1.43
CA THR A 226 17.35 -2.83 2.66
C THR A 226 16.48 -1.65 3.09
N TYR A 227 15.79 -1.82 4.21
CA TYR A 227 15.27 -0.72 4.99
C TYR A 227 16.46 0.10 5.49
N GLU A 228 16.86 1.17 4.78
CA GLU A 228 17.47 2.37 5.39
C GLU A 228 17.87 3.46 4.40
N ASN A 229 17.82 4.69 4.92
CA ASN A 229 18.56 5.88 4.52
C ASN A 229 18.05 6.72 3.34
N LEU A 230 17.41 7.80 3.78
CA LEU A 230 17.27 9.11 3.19
C LEU A 230 18.64 9.76 2.86
N GLU A 231 19.52 9.17 2.04
CA GLU A 231 20.80 9.83 1.69
C GLU A 231 21.50 9.37 0.38
N LEU A 232 20.76 9.00 -0.68
CA LEU A 232 21.38 8.71 -1.99
C LEU A 232 20.58 9.27 -3.19
N LEU A 233 20.06 10.49 -3.08
CA LEU A 233 19.48 11.26 -4.19
C LEU A 233 20.39 12.39 -4.71
N SER A 234 21.72 12.33 -4.48
CA SER A 234 22.64 13.40 -4.93
C SER A 234 23.85 12.96 -5.76
N LYS A 235 23.96 11.70 -6.22
CA LYS A 235 25.19 11.25 -6.92
C LYS A 235 25.02 10.49 -8.23
N VAL A 236 23.86 10.55 -8.89
CA VAL A 236 23.67 9.92 -10.22
C VAL A 236 23.16 10.91 -11.29
N ALA A 237 22.92 12.18 -10.94
CA ALA A 237 22.56 13.20 -11.94
C ALA A 237 23.76 13.68 -12.79
N GLU A 238 24.99 13.36 -12.39
CA GLU A 238 26.18 13.59 -13.19
C GLU A 238 26.72 12.23 -13.64
N ASN A 239 26.22 11.74 -14.79
CA ASN A 239 26.96 10.94 -15.78
C ASN A 239 25.97 10.21 -16.69
N ASN A 240 25.61 10.85 -17.81
CA ASN A 240 25.88 10.36 -19.17
C ASN A 240 24.92 10.97 -20.21
N PHE A 241 25.38 12.00 -20.92
CA PHE A 241 25.17 12.10 -22.37
C PHE A 241 26.54 12.27 -23.02
N SER A 242 26.85 11.36 -23.92
CA SER A 242 28.18 11.08 -24.50
C SER A 242 28.47 11.97 -25.71
N THR A 243 29.74 12.33 -25.98
CA THR A 243 30.47 11.98 -27.23
C THR A 243 31.85 12.67 -27.38
N ALA A 244 32.84 11.84 -27.72
CA ALA A 244 34.12 12.03 -28.43
C ALA A 244 34.84 13.41 -28.54
N ALA A 245 36.10 13.49 -28.09
CA ALA A 245 37.30 13.63 -28.95
C ALA A 245 38.63 13.90 -28.18
N THR A 246 39.65 13.10 -28.52
CA THR A 246 41.11 13.36 -28.62
C THR A 246 42.03 13.73 -27.42
N SER A 247 43.06 12.86 -27.30
CA SER A 247 44.52 13.09 -27.12
C SER A 247 45.19 13.24 -25.73
N LYS A 248 45.88 12.13 -25.36
CA LYS A 248 47.27 11.94 -24.89
C LYS A 248 47.88 12.83 -23.76
N ILE A 249 48.46 12.14 -22.75
CA ILE A 249 49.84 12.18 -22.18
C ILE A 249 49.77 11.73 -20.68
N GLN A 250 50.31 10.54 -20.29
CA GLN A 250 51.48 10.27 -19.40
C GLN A 250 51.46 11.05 -18.05
N THR A 251 51.69 10.53 -16.83
CA THR A 251 52.48 9.37 -16.31
C THR A 251 52.31 9.29 -14.77
N ALA A 252 52.54 8.08 -14.22
CA ALA A 252 53.16 7.73 -12.92
C ALA A 252 52.40 7.81 -11.55
N ASP A 253 52.33 6.62 -10.94
CA ASP A 253 52.20 6.18 -9.52
C ASP A 253 53.30 6.77 -8.56
N PRO A 254 53.40 6.48 -7.23
CA PRO A 254 52.50 5.75 -6.30
C PRO A 254 52.40 6.30 -4.83
N LEU A 255 51.48 5.69 -4.03
CA LEU A 255 51.50 5.43 -2.56
C LEU A 255 51.68 6.58 -1.53
N SER A 256 50.71 6.72 -0.60
CA SER A 256 50.91 6.60 0.87
C SER A 256 49.76 7.24 1.68
N GLU A 257 49.18 6.43 2.58
CA GLU A 257 48.57 6.75 3.88
C GLU A 257 48.10 8.18 4.17
N ASN A 258 46.80 8.36 4.41
CA ASN A 258 46.23 8.84 5.68
C ASN A 258 44.74 9.20 5.53
N ARG A 259 43.90 8.58 6.35
CA ARG A 259 42.50 9.00 6.59
C ARG A 259 42.51 10.31 7.41
N PRO A 260 41.67 11.29 7.08
CA PRO A 260 41.08 12.12 8.13
C PRO A 260 39.55 12.22 8.07
N PHE A 261 39.03 12.18 9.29
CA PHE A 261 37.76 12.65 9.82
C PHE A 261 36.95 13.67 9.00
N ILE A 262 35.63 13.46 9.06
CA ILE A 262 34.55 14.32 8.56
C ILE A 262 34.63 15.70 9.23
N SER A 263 34.76 16.75 8.42
CA SER A 263 34.65 18.15 8.83
C SER A 263 33.21 18.66 8.64
N SER A 264 32.70 19.35 9.65
CA SER A 264 31.38 19.96 9.80
C SER A 264 31.08 21.14 8.87
N GLY A 265 31.93 21.43 7.87
CA GLY A 265 31.77 22.57 6.96
C GLY A 265 30.67 22.43 5.90
N LYS A 266 30.36 21.21 5.43
CA LYS A 266 29.42 21.00 4.30
C LYS A 266 27.95 21.26 4.63
N ARG A 267 27.53 21.07 5.89
CA ARG A 267 26.14 21.34 6.32
C ARG A 267 25.80 22.84 6.36
N SER A 268 26.80 23.71 6.52
CA SER A 268 26.58 25.16 6.58
C SER A 268 26.20 25.72 5.21
N THR A 269 26.78 25.20 4.12
CA THR A 269 26.52 25.66 2.75
C THR A 269 25.18 25.18 2.21
N GLU A 270 24.72 23.99 2.60
CA GLU A 270 23.37 23.48 2.25
C GLU A 270 22.27 24.23 3.00
N LEU A 271 22.47 24.55 4.29
CA LEU A 271 21.51 25.36 5.03
C LEU A 271 21.48 26.82 4.57
N GLN A 272 22.60 27.36 4.08
CA GLN A 272 22.64 28.69 3.45
C GLN A 272 21.88 28.71 2.12
N THR A 273 22.03 27.69 1.28
CA THR A 273 21.27 27.59 0.02
C THR A 273 19.77 27.37 0.25
N ILE A 274 19.38 26.59 1.26
CA ILE A 274 17.96 26.45 1.65
C ILE A 274 17.41 27.77 2.20
N ARG A 275 18.20 28.52 2.99
CA ARG A 275 17.80 29.84 3.49
C ARG A 275 17.67 30.86 2.36
N GLU A 276 18.60 30.88 1.40
CA GLU A 276 18.53 31.74 0.21
C GLU A 276 17.33 31.40 -0.69
N LEU A 277 17.00 30.12 -0.86
CA LEU A 277 15.79 29.68 -1.56
C LEU A 277 14.52 30.09 -0.82
N GLY A 278 14.51 29.96 0.51
CA GLY A 278 13.40 30.43 1.35
C GLY A 278 13.21 31.95 1.32
N GLU A 279 14.31 32.71 1.27
CA GLU A 279 14.27 34.17 1.12
C GLU A 279 13.79 34.59 -0.28
N LYS A 280 14.14 33.84 -1.33
CA LYS A 280 13.61 34.05 -2.70
C LYS A 280 12.11 33.75 -2.81
N MET A 281 11.59 32.79 -2.03
CA MET A 281 10.15 32.53 -1.93
C MET A 281 9.38 33.62 -1.13
N ALA A 282 10.08 34.43 -0.32
CA ALA A 282 9.48 35.49 0.49
C ALA A 282 9.32 36.82 -0.27
N THR A 283 9.90 36.94 -1.47
CA THR A 283 9.76 38.12 -2.33
C THR A 283 8.78 37.83 -3.47
N VAL A 284 7.68 38.57 -3.49
CA VAL A 284 6.49 38.40 -4.36
C VAL A 284 6.73 38.76 -5.84
N ASP A 285 7.94 39.15 -6.25
CA ASP A 285 8.19 39.72 -7.60
C ASP A 285 9.05 38.85 -8.54
N HIS A 286 9.16 37.54 -8.30
CA HIS A 286 9.76 36.65 -9.32
C HIS A 286 8.69 36.16 -10.31
N VAL A 287 8.68 36.78 -11.49
CA VAL A 287 8.02 36.25 -12.69
C VAL A 287 8.53 34.82 -12.90
N ALA A 288 7.61 33.85 -12.87
CA ALA A 288 7.94 32.44 -13.05
C ALA A 288 8.74 32.24 -14.35
N ASP A 289 9.86 31.52 -14.25
CA ASP A 289 10.66 31.16 -15.42
C ASP A 289 9.87 30.20 -16.33
N ALA A 290 10.31 30.07 -17.59
CA ALA A 290 9.61 29.23 -18.56
C ALA A 290 9.49 27.76 -18.10
N GLY A 291 10.44 27.29 -17.28
CA GLY A 291 10.42 25.94 -16.70
C GLY A 291 9.37 25.78 -15.59
N GLY A 292 9.20 26.77 -14.73
CA GLY A 292 8.15 26.83 -13.72
C GLY A 292 6.77 26.89 -14.34
N MET A 293 6.58 27.73 -15.37
CA MET A 293 5.32 27.80 -16.09
C MET A 293 4.97 26.49 -16.83
N PHE A 294 5.97 25.78 -17.37
CA PHE A 294 5.76 24.45 -17.95
C PHE A 294 5.33 23.42 -16.89
N SER A 295 5.94 23.46 -15.70
CA SER A 295 5.61 22.55 -14.60
C SER A 295 4.17 22.72 -14.12
N GLU A 296 3.68 23.97 -14.06
CA GLU A 296 2.29 24.28 -13.74
C GLU A 296 1.31 23.74 -14.80
N ILE A 297 1.63 23.91 -16.09
CA ILE A 297 0.82 23.36 -17.19
C ILE A 297 0.76 21.82 -17.11
N ASN A 298 1.90 21.17 -16.84
CA ASN A 298 1.95 19.72 -16.71
C ASN A 298 1.15 19.23 -15.50
N GLY A 299 1.29 19.88 -14.34
CA GLY A 299 0.52 19.56 -13.14
C GLY A 299 -0.99 19.76 -13.34
N ALA A 300 -1.41 20.79 -14.07
CA ALA A 300 -2.81 21.01 -14.41
C ALA A 300 -3.37 19.90 -15.33
N SER A 301 -2.58 19.46 -16.32
CA SER A 301 -2.93 18.34 -17.20
C SER A 301 -3.09 17.03 -16.44
N ASP A 302 -2.12 16.69 -15.60
CA ASP A 302 -2.14 15.46 -14.78
C ASP A 302 -3.34 15.44 -13.81
N SER A 303 -3.62 16.59 -13.18
CA SER A 303 -4.79 16.76 -12.31
C SER A 303 -6.12 16.60 -13.05
N PHE A 304 -6.22 17.13 -14.28
CA PHE A 304 -7.41 16.98 -15.11
C PHE A 304 -7.66 15.51 -15.49
N ILE A 305 -6.61 14.79 -15.92
CA ILE A 305 -6.68 13.37 -16.27
C ILE A 305 -7.10 12.55 -15.06
N PHE A 306 -6.42 12.72 -13.92
CA PHE A 306 -6.72 11.99 -12.69
C PHE A 306 -8.18 12.18 -12.27
N ARG A 307 -8.70 13.41 -12.30
CA ARG A 307 -10.09 13.69 -11.91
C ARG A 307 -11.10 13.02 -12.85
N LEU A 308 -10.83 13.00 -14.16
CA LEU A 308 -11.70 12.30 -15.12
C LEU A 308 -11.71 10.80 -14.88
N GLU A 309 -10.54 10.19 -14.66
CA GLU A 309 -10.44 8.76 -14.37
C GLU A 309 -11.20 8.38 -13.08
N GLN A 310 -11.09 9.21 -12.03
CA GLN A 310 -11.83 8.99 -10.80
C GLN A 310 -13.35 9.11 -11.01
N CYS A 311 -13.82 10.04 -11.84
CA CYS A 311 -15.24 10.16 -12.17
C CYS A 311 -15.77 8.89 -12.83
N PHE A 312 -15.05 8.34 -13.82
CA PHE A 312 -15.46 7.12 -14.50
C PHE A 312 -15.37 5.87 -13.62
N ALA A 313 -14.39 5.81 -12.70
CA ALA A 313 -14.22 4.67 -11.80
C ALA A 313 -15.26 4.64 -10.67
N LEU A 314 -15.64 5.80 -10.13
CA LEU A 314 -16.52 5.89 -8.95
C LEU A 314 -18.00 6.03 -9.30
N TYR A 315 -18.32 6.51 -10.51
CA TYR A 315 -19.69 6.78 -10.94
C TYR A 315 -19.96 6.10 -12.29
N PRO A 316 -20.27 4.79 -12.33
CA PRO A 316 -20.58 4.10 -13.58
C PRO A 316 -21.81 4.68 -14.30
N ASP A 317 -22.73 5.31 -13.55
CA ASP A 317 -23.91 6.01 -14.08
C ASP A 317 -23.57 7.17 -15.03
N PHE A 318 -22.34 7.67 -14.94
CA PHE A 318 -21.79 8.70 -15.83
C PHE A 318 -21.62 8.21 -17.28
N LEU A 319 -21.55 6.88 -17.47
CA LEU A 319 -21.42 6.21 -18.77
C LEU A 319 -22.67 5.41 -19.16
N THR A 320 -23.62 5.16 -18.24
CA THR A 320 -24.86 4.42 -18.54
C THR A 320 -26.03 5.34 -18.86
N ASN A 321 -26.01 6.59 -18.36
CA ASN A 321 -27.03 7.59 -18.67
C ASN A 321 -26.65 8.38 -19.93
N VAL A 322 -27.38 8.12 -21.02
CA VAL A 322 -27.18 8.73 -22.35
C VAL A 322 -27.20 10.27 -22.31
N GLU A 323 -28.01 10.88 -21.44
CA GLU A 323 -28.09 12.35 -21.34
C GLU A 323 -26.86 12.95 -20.63
N ILE A 324 -26.33 12.24 -19.63
CA ILE A 324 -25.11 12.65 -18.92
C ILE A 324 -23.89 12.40 -19.80
N GLU A 325 -23.83 11.25 -20.47
CA GLU A 325 -22.77 10.92 -21.42
C GLU A 325 -22.64 11.98 -22.52
N ALA A 326 -23.75 12.42 -23.12
CA ALA A 326 -23.75 13.50 -24.11
C ALA A 326 -23.19 14.83 -23.56
N LYS A 327 -23.50 15.16 -22.30
CA LYS A 327 -22.97 16.37 -21.63
C LYS A 327 -21.47 16.26 -21.36
N VAL A 328 -20.99 15.07 -20.99
CA VAL A 328 -19.57 14.80 -20.76
C VAL A 328 -18.78 14.89 -22.07
N ILE A 329 -19.28 14.26 -23.14
CA ILE A 329 -18.67 14.35 -24.48
C ILE A 329 -18.60 15.80 -24.94
N ALA A 330 -19.68 16.58 -24.77
CA ALA A 330 -19.69 18.00 -25.13
C ALA A 330 -18.65 18.82 -24.32
N ALA A 331 -18.46 18.51 -23.03
CA ALA A 331 -17.46 19.17 -22.20
C ALA A 331 -16.02 18.82 -22.64
N LEU A 332 -15.76 17.57 -22.99
CA LEU A 332 -14.46 17.12 -23.49
C LEU A 332 -14.14 17.73 -24.87
N GLN A 333 -15.11 17.75 -25.78
CA GLN A 333 -14.97 18.40 -27.10
C GLN A 333 -14.69 19.90 -26.98
N LYS A 334 -15.30 20.57 -25.99
CA LYS A 334 -15.00 21.97 -25.69
C LYS A 334 -13.55 22.17 -25.24
N ALA A 335 -13.04 21.29 -24.39
CA ALA A 335 -11.63 21.33 -23.96
C ALA A 335 -10.67 21.06 -25.12
N GLU A 336 -10.97 20.05 -25.96
CA GLU A 336 -10.19 19.75 -27.16
C GLU A 336 -10.14 20.93 -28.14
N SER A 337 -11.29 21.55 -28.42
CA SER A 337 -11.39 22.72 -29.30
C SER A 337 -10.54 23.89 -28.79
N TYR A 338 -10.49 24.09 -27.46
CA TYR A 338 -9.67 25.11 -26.85
C TYR A 338 -8.17 24.81 -26.97
N ILE A 339 -7.76 23.55 -26.78
CA ILE A 339 -6.36 23.12 -26.96
C ILE A 339 -5.91 23.33 -28.42
N VAL A 340 -6.77 22.99 -29.39
CA VAL A 340 -6.50 23.23 -30.82
C VAL A 340 -6.35 24.72 -31.11
N HIS A 341 -7.23 25.55 -30.54
CA HIS A 341 -7.13 27.00 -30.66
C HIS A 341 -5.80 27.56 -30.13
N LEU A 342 -5.35 27.09 -28.95
CA LEU A 342 -4.06 27.50 -28.38
C LEU A 342 -2.87 27.08 -29.26
N LYS A 343 -2.91 25.89 -29.85
CA LYS A 343 -1.87 25.42 -30.79
C LYS A 343 -1.81 26.30 -32.04
N GLU A 344 -2.95 26.70 -32.58
CA GLU A 344 -3.01 27.59 -33.74
C GLU A 344 -2.50 28.99 -33.39
N GLN A 345 -2.85 29.54 -32.22
CA GLN A 345 -2.30 30.82 -31.76
C GLN A 345 -0.77 30.77 -31.61
N HIS A 346 -0.22 29.69 -31.05
CA HIS A 346 1.22 29.52 -30.95
C HIS A 346 1.89 29.46 -32.34
N ARG A 347 1.27 28.76 -33.30
CA ARG A 347 1.75 28.69 -34.68
C ARG A 347 1.76 30.04 -35.37
N GLN A 348 0.72 30.86 -35.18
CA GLN A 348 0.65 32.22 -35.72
C GLN A 348 1.74 33.12 -35.13
N HIS A 349 1.95 33.06 -33.80
CA HIS A 349 3.02 33.81 -33.14
C HIS A 349 4.42 33.43 -33.67
N LEU A 350 4.67 32.16 -33.96
CA LEU A 350 5.92 31.71 -34.58
C LEU A 350 6.10 32.24 -36.01
N LEU A 351 5.02 32.37 -36.78
CA LEU A 351 5.06 32.93 -38.13
C LEU A 351 5.30 34.45 -38.13
N GLU A 352 4.69 35.17 -37.18
CA GLU A 352 4.87 36.62 -37.02
C GLU A 352 6.28 36.99 -36.55
N THR A 353 6.86 36.17 -35.65
CA THR A 353 8.25 36.35 -35.19
C THR A 353 9.28 36.00 -36.27
N ALA A 354 8.99 35.02 -37.14
CA ALA A 354 9.84 34.70 -38.29
C ALA A 354 9.79 35.74 -39.43
N ASN A 355 8.68 36.47 -39.58
CA ASN A 355 8.54 37.54 -40.57
C ASN A 355 9.03 38.91 -40.09
N SER A 356 9.41 39.04 -38.80
CA SER A 356 9.90 40.27 -38.18
C SER A 356 11.42 40.29 -37.95
N GLN A 357 12.13 39.22 -38.35
CA GLN A 357 13.59 39.12 -38.45
C GLN A 357 14.01 39.22 -39.91
#